data_AF-A0A7C6ERP3-F1
#
_entry.id   AF-A0A7C6ERP3-F1
#
_cell.length_a   1.000
_cell.length_b   1.000
_cell.length_c   1.000
_cell.angle_alpha   90.00
_cell.angle_beta   90.00
_cell.angle_gamma   90.00
#
_symmetry.space_group_name_H-M   'P 1'
#
loop_
_entity.id
_entity.type
_entity.pdbx_description
1 polymer ?
#
loop_
_entity_poly.entity_id
_entity_poly.type
_entity_poly.pdbx_seq_one_letter_code
_entity_poly.pdbx_strand_id
1 'polypeptide(L)'
;MPMNQNLSLVLQLNVNPQLDIVQIQIINAQNINSTLKVGQPLKELIDDESLLHQISDIIQQGKNNEEIEVKLLNTHMAGTFKLIVNKIHPQQYSIIFLKQLNLLKNEKEFNPLENLLLNLSTDGIIVVNRFGYIQYCNKAFSEISKYSVNSLKNKLFYPLFIRADEWSVSTHKESFHFDELVALDGAIVPVQIRQHHIKISDTEKGFVYIVKNISQLKSVETELNLRENIIESIFYASRQFLF
;
A
#
# COMPACT_ATOMS: atom_id res chain seq x y z
N MET A 1 -0.03 -26.31 13.99
CA MET A 1 -1.10 -25.53 13.32
C MET A 1 -0.47 -24.32 12.66
N PRO A 2 -0.75 -24.03 11.37
CA PRO A 2 -0.22 -22.83 10.72
C PRO A 2 -0.75 -21.59 11.43
N MET A 3 0.13 -20.75 11.97
CA MET A 3 -0.24 -19.44 12.51
C MET A 3 -0.85 -18.59 11.39
N ASN A 4 -2.12 -18.24 11.53
CA ASN A 4 -2.80 -17.33 10.63
C ASN A 4 -2.09 -15.97 10.69
N GLN A 5 -1.41 -15.57 9.60
CA GLN A 5 -0.42 -14.48 9.55
C GLN A 5 -0.98 -13.04 9.75
N ASN A 6 -2.23 -12.88 10.18
CA ASN A 6 -2.93 -11.57 10.22
C ASN A 6 -3.38 -11.14 11.62
N LEU A 7 -2.72 -11.65 12.68
CA LEU A 7 -3.00 -11.24 14.04
C LEU A 7 -1.93 -10.25 14.50
N SER A 8 -2.35 -9.07 14.95
CA SER A 8 -1.45 -8.12 15.60
C SER A 8 -1.63 -8.19 17.11
N LEU A 9 -0.52 -8.32 17.83
CA LEU A 9 -0.50 -8.27 19.28
C LEU A 9 -0.75 -6.83 19.73
N VAL A 10 -1.86 -6.61 20.44
CA VAL A 10 -2.28 -5.27 20.87
C VAL A 10 -1.93 -5.03 22.34
N LEU A 11 -2.32 -5.96 23.19
CA LEU A 11 -2.24 -5.81 24.64
C LEU A 11 -1.95 -7.16 25.30
N GLN A 12 -1.10 -7.14 26.32
CA GLN A 12 -0.88 -8.26 27.22
C GLN A 12 -1.10 -7.80 28.67
N LEU A 13 -1.93 -8.54 29.40
CA LEU A 13 -2.25 -8.30 30.80
C LEU A 13 -1.85 -9.51 31.62
N ASN A 14 -1.21 -9.31 32.76
CA ASN A 14 -1.10 -10.37 33.76
C ASN A 14 -2.14 -10.12 34.85
N VAL A 15 -2.94 -11.12 35.17
CA VAL A 15 -4.03 -11.04 36.16
C VAL A 15 -3.87 -12.08 37.26
N ASN A 16 -4.40 -11.78 38.44
CA ASN A 16 -4.55 -12.74 39.55
C ASN A 16 -5.83 -13.61 39.37
N PRO A 17 -6.09 -14.60 40.24
CA PRO A 17 -7.31 -15.41 40.17
C PRO A 17 -8.61 -14.64 40.38
N GLN A 18 -8.56 -13.45 40.99
CA GLN A 18 -9.67 -12.53 41.17
C GLN A 18 -9.91 -11.62 39.94
N LEU A 19 -9.10 -11.78 38.89
CA LEU A 19 -9.11 -10.97 37.66
C LEU A 19 -8.66 -9.51 37.87
N ASP A 20 -7.89 -9.22 38.91
CA ASP A 20 -7.24 -7.92 39.06
C ASP A 20 -5.95 -7.87 38.23
N ILE A 21 -5.74 -6.75 37.54
CA ILE A 21 -4.57 -6.55 36.68
C ILE A 21 -3.32 -6.32 37.54
N VAL A 22 -2.36 -7.22 37.46
CA VAL A 22 -1.07 -7.14 38.18
C VAL A 22 -0.01 -6.44 37.33
N GLN A 23 -0.03 -6.64 36.02
CA GLN A 23 0.93 -6.04 35.09
C GLN A 23 0.29 -5.79 33.74
N ILE A 24 0.71 -4.70 33.07
CA ILE A 24 0.25 -4.29 31.75
C ILE A 24 1.45 -4.15 30.83
N GLN A 25 1.37 -4.74 29.65
CA GLN A 25 2.32 -4.54 28.57
C GLN A 25 1.57 -4.14 27.30
N ILE A 26 1.70 -2.88 26.92
CA ILE A 26 1.09 -2.33 25.70
C ILE A 26 2.11 -2.47 24.57
N ILE A 27 1.73 -3.16 23.50
CA ILE A 27 2.62 -3.42 22.36
C ILE A 27 2.21 -2.55 21.17
N ASN A 28 0.91 -2.26 21.02
CA ASN A 28 0.42 -1.30 20.04
C ASN A 28 -0.65 -0.37 20.66
N ALA A 29 -0.24 0.84 21.03
CA ALA A 29 -1.09 1.82 21.69
C ALA A 29 -2.16 2.47 20.78
N GLN A 30 -2.05 2.34 19.45
CA GLN A 30 -2.97 3.02 18.51
C GLN A 30 -4.43 2.59 18.64
N ASN A 31 -4.69 1.46 19.31
CA ASN A 31 -6.03 0.89 19.46
C ASN A 31 -6.58 0.97 20.89
N ILE A 32 -5.88 1.63 21.82
CA ILE A 32 -6.27 1.70 23.23
C ILE A 32 -6.57 3.16 23.58
N ASN A 33 -7.86 3.47 23.75
CA ASN A 33 -8.31 4.84 24.07
C ASN A 33 -8.50 5.08 25.58
N SER A 34 -7.90 4.23 26.44
CA SER A 34 -8.07 4.27 27.89
C SER A 34 -6.76 4.22 28.65
N THR A 35 -6.72 4.91 29.79
CA THR A 35 -5.66 4.76 30.78
C THR A 35 -5.88 3.49 31.58
N LEU A 36 -5.06 2.46 31.36
CA LEU A 36 -5.09 1.22 32.13
C LEU A 36 -4.26 1.36 33.41
N LYS A 37 -4.76 0.86 34.55
CA LYS A 37 -4.03 0.91 35.83
C LYS A 37 -3.80 -0.50 36.39
N VAL A 38 -2.65 -0.70 37.00
CA VAL A 38 -2.39 -1.88 37.85
C VAL A 38 -3.31 -1.82 39.06
N GLY A 39 -3.88 -2.96 39.45
CA GLY A 39 -4.88 -3.10 40.51
C GLY A 39 -6.32 -2.86 40.04
N GLN A 40 -6.53 -2.45 38.78
CA GLN A 40 -7.87 -2.32 38.21
C GLN A 40 -8.46 -3.70 37.91
N PRO A 41 -9.75 -3.95 38.20
CA PRO A 41 -10.39 -5.22 37.88
C PRO A 41 -10.63 -5.32 36.37
N LEU A 42 -10.41 -6.51 35.80
CA LEU A 42 -10.54 -6.76 34.35
C LEU A 42 -11.94 -6.43 33.81
N LYS A 43 -12.97 -6.50 34.65
CA LYS A 43 -14.36 -6.16 34.30
C LYS A 43 -14.55 -4.70 33.89
N GLU A 44 -13.66 -3.79 34.28
CA GLU A 44 -13.72 -2.40 33.83
C GLU A 44 -13.13 -2.23 32.42
N LEU A 45 -12.40 -3.23 31.92
CA LEU A 45 -11.86 -3.24 30.57
C LEU A 45 -12.76 -4.02 29.60
N ILE A 46 -13.46 -5.03 30.11
CA ILE A 46 -14.31 -5.94 29.35
C ILE A 46 -15.73 -5.85 29.94
N ASP A 47 -16.62 -5.17 29.22
CA ASP A 47 -18.03 -5.01 29.64
C ASP A 47 -18.91 -6.24 29.34
N ASP A 48 -18.32 -7.37 28.96
CA ASP A 48 -19.01 -8.61 28.62
C ASP A 48 -18.89 -9.63 29.77
N GLU A 49 -19.97 -9.76 30.57
CA GLU A 49 -20.02 -10.69 31.71
C GLU A 49 -19.85 -12.15 31.30
N SER A 50 -20.35 -12.56 30.13
CA SER A 50 -20.20 -13.93 29.64
C SER A 50 -18.73 -14.26 29.40
N LEU A 51 -17.99 -13.32 28.81
CA LEU A 51 -16.57 -13.48 28.59
C LEU A 51 -15.78 -13.52 29.90
N LEU A 52 -16.10 -12.65 30.85
CA LEU A 52 -15.45 -12.66 32.17
C LEU A 52 -15.66 -13.99 32.88
N HIS A 53 -16.87 -14.56 32.79
CA HIS A 53 -17.16 -15.90 33.30
C HIS A 53 -16.32 -16.98 32.61
N GLN A 54 -16.22 -16.97 31.28
CA GLN A 54 -15.38 -17.92 30.54
C GLN A 54 -13.90 -17.83 30.94
N ILE A 55 -13.35 -16.61 31.09
CA ILE A 55 -11.96 -16.40 31.52
C ILE A 55 -11.78 -16.92 32.96
N SER A 56 -12.72 -16.64 33.85
CA SER A 56 -12.71 -17.12 35.24
C SER A 56 -12.71 -18.65 35.29
N ASP A 57 -13.55 -19.31 34.49
CA ASP A 57 -13.63 -20.78 34.42
C ASP A 57 -12.32 -21.40 33.92
N ILE A 58 -11.71 -20.82 32.89
CA ILE A 58 -10.39 -21.24 32.38
C ILE A 58 -9.31 -21.14 33.47
N ILE A 59 -9.32 -20.03 34.21
CA ILE A 59 -8.38 -19.76 35.31
C ILE A 59 -8.58 -20.76 36.46
N GLN A 60 -9.82 -20.97 36.90
CA GLN A 60 -10.17 -21.90 37.98
C GLN A 60 -9.84 -23.36 37.63
N GLN A 61 -10.07 -23.76 36.37
CA GLN A 61 -9.70 -25.08 35.87
C GLN A 61 -8.19 -25.24 35.65
N GLY A 62 -7.42 -24.14 35.71
CA GLY A 62 -5.97 -24.15 35.52
C GLY A 62 -5.55 -24.52 34.09
N LYS A 63 -6.42 -24.29 33.11
CA LYS A 63 -6.15 -24.53 31.68
C LYS A 63 -5.09 -23.55 31.16
N ASN A 64 -4.44 -23.92 30.06
CA ASN A 64 -3.36 -23.15 29.46
C ASN A 64 -3.49 -23.15 27.93
N ASN A 65 -3.15 -22.04 27.27
CA ASN A 65 -3.31 -21.82 25.83
C ASN A 65 -4.76 -21.94 25.33
N GLU A 66 -5.74 -21.52 26.14
CA GLU A 66 -7.13 -21.45 25.70
C GLU A 66 -7.34 -20.21 24.84
N GLU A 67 -7.95 -20.40 23.68
CA GLU A 67 -8.21 -19.35 22.70
C GLU A 67 -9.70 -19.01 22.69
N ILE A 68 -10.03 -17.72 22.80
CA ILE A 68 -11.41 -17.23 22.80
C ILE A 68 -11.55 -16.14 21.73
N GLU A 69 -12.49 -16.28 20.81
CA GLU A 69 -12.87 -15.19 19.91
C GLU A 69 -13.91 -14.30 20.57
N VAL A 70 -13.64 -13.00 20.57
CA VAL A 70 -14.45 -12.00 21.25
C VAL A 70 -14.65 -10.79 20.37
N LYS A 71 -15.88 -10.31 20.36
CA LYS A 71 -16.22 -9.02 19.75
C LYS A 71 -16.42 -7.99 20.85
N LEU A 72 -15.40 -7.16 21.08
CA LEU A 72 -15.49 -6.06 22.04
C LEU A 72 -16.16 -4.87 21.36
N LEU A 73 -17.26 -4.41 21.95
CA LEU A 73 -18.05 -3.27 21.46
C LEU A 73 -17.79 -1.99 22.24
N ASN A 74 -16.95 -2.03 23.28
CA ASN A 74 -16.76 -0.90 24.17
C ASN A 74 -15.81 0.17 23.59
N THR A 75 -15.89 1.36 24.19
CA THR A 75 -15.20 2.58 23.73
C THR A 75 -13.67 2.47 23.80
N HIS A 76 -13.15 1.57 24.63
CA HIS A 76 -11.73 1.42 24.90
C HIS A 76 -11.01 0.53 23.90
N MET A 77 -11.66 -0.55 23.45
CA MET A 77 -11.11 -1.47 22.44
C MET A 77 -12.23 -2.03 21.55
N ALA A 78 -12.58 -1.30 20.49
CA ALA A 78 -13.55 -1.77 19.51
C ALA A 78 -12.92 -2.74 18.48
N GLY A 79 -13.56 -3.89 18.27
CA GLY A 79 -13.20 -4.84 17.20
C GLY A 79 -13.35 -6.31 17.57
N THR A 80 -12.98 -7.18 16.63
CA THR A 80 -12.86 -8.62 16.88
C THR A 80 -11.44 -8.93 17.34
N PHE A 81 -11.34 -9.55 18.50
CA PHE A 81 -10.10 -9.96 19.14
C PHE A 81 -10.11 -11.46 19.35
N LYS A 82 -8.93 -12.05 19.24
CA LYS A 82 -8.64 -13.38 19.73
C LYS A 82 -7.89 -13.23 21.05
N LEU A 83 -8.47 -13.70 22.14
CA LEU A 83 -7.79 -13.76 23.43
C LEU A 83 -7.09 -15.10 23.57
N ILE A 84 -5.89 -15.06 24.17
CA ILE A 84 -5.15 -16.25 24.57
C ILE A 84 -4.91 -16.15 26.07
N VAL A 85 -5.35 -17.15 26.83
CA VAL A 85 -5.18 -17.21 28.28
C VAL A 85 -4.13 -18.26 28.63
N ASN A 86 -3.03 -17.80 29.25
CA ASN A 86 -1.88 -18.62 29.58
C ASN A 86 -1.59 -18.60 31.08
N LYS A 87 -1.35 -19.76 31.69
CA LYS A 87 -0.93 -19.83 33.09
C LYS A 87 0.58 -19.59 33.19
N ILE A 88 0.98 -18.53 33.89
CA ILE A 88 2.40 -18.20 34.12
C ILE A 88 2.85 -18.77 35.47
N HIS A 89 2.02 -18.62 36.50
CA HIS A 89 2.29 -19.01 37.88
C HIS A 89 1.01 -19.58 38.51
N PRO A 90 1.07 -20.38 39.59
CA PRO A 90 -0.12 -20.83 40.32
C PRO A 90 -1.12 -19.73 40.71
N GLN A 91 -0.66 -18.47 40.80
CA GLN A 91 -1.47 -17.31 41.17
C GLN A 91 -1.46 -16.19 40.09
N GLN A 92 -0.95 -16.45 38.88
CA GLN A 92 -0.89 -15.44 37.83
C GLN A 92 -1.13 -16.03 36.44
N TYR A 93 -1.93 -15.33 35.65
CA TYR A 93 -2.30 -15.70 34.30
C TYR A 93 -2.02 -14.55 33.34
N SER A 94 -1.52 -14.85 32.15
CA SER A 94 -1.36 -13.89 31.05
C SER A 94 -2.58 -13.95 30.14
N ILE A 95 -3.18 -12.80 29.87
CA ILE A 95 -4.25 -12.62 28.91
C ILE A 95 -3.69 -11.78 27.76
N ILE A 96 -3.62 -12.37 26.59
CA ILE A 96 -3.05 -11.77 25.38
C ILE A 96 -4.19 -11.43 24.42
N PHE A 97 -4.31 -10.16 24.06
CA PHE A 97 -5.28 -9.68 23.08
C PHE A 97 -4.62 -9.56 21.71
N LEU A 98 -5.03 -10.43 20.80
CA LEU A 98 -4.66 -10.39 19.40
C LEU A 98 -5.80 -9.77 18.60
N LYS A 99 -5.61 -8.55 18.09
CA LYS A 99 -6.61 -7.96 17.19
C LYS A 99 -6.45 -8.61 15.83
N GLN A 100 -7.55 -9.17 15.33
CA GLN A 100 -7.59 -9.55 13.94
C GLN A 100 -7.45 -8.26 13.14
N LEU A 101 -6.32 -8.12 12.46
CA LEU A 101 -6.23 -7.10 11.44
C LEU A 101 -7.18 -7.60 10.36
N ASN A 102 -8.41 -7.08 10.41
CA ASN A 102 -9.08 -6.74 9.19
C ASN A 102 -8.12 -5.77 8.52
N LEU A 103 -7.13 -6.31 7.79
CA LEU A 103 -6.62 -5.67 6.60
C LEU A 103 -7.89 -5.40 5.84
N LEU A 104 -8.47 -4.23 6.09
CA LEU A 104 -9.60 -3.74 5.35
C LEU A 104 -9.13 -3.99 3.94
N LYS A 105 -9.85 -4.85 3.23
CA LYS A 105 -9.93 -4.83 1.78
C LYS A 105 -10.53 -3.45 1.42
N ASN A 106 -9.77 -2.41 1.77
CA ASN A 106 -9.74 -1.10 1.18
C ASN A 106 -8.82 -1.17 -0.04
N GLU A 107 -8.48 -2.37 -0.54
CA GLU A 107 -8.80 -2.63 -1.93
C GLU A 107 -10.30 -2.35 -2.07
N LYS A 108 -10.65 -1.06 -2.19
CA LYS A 108 -11.84 -0.68 -2.93
C LYS A 108 -11.60 -1.36 -4.25
N GLU A 109 -12.18 -2.55 -4.43
CA GLU A 109 -12.24 -3.18 -5.72
C GLU A 109 -12.83 -2.10 -6.60
N PHE A 110 -11.98 -1.53 -7.45
CA PHE A 110 -12.43 -0.59 -8.47
C PHE A 110 -13.66 -1.21 -9.11
N ASN A 111 -14.66 -0.39 -9.37
CA ASN A 111 -15.85 -0.89 -10.04
C ASN A 111 -15.39 -1.70 -11.26
N PRO A 112 -15.87 -2.93 -11.49
CA PRO A 112 -15.43 -3.76 -12.62
C PRO A 112 -15.41 -2.98 -13.94
N LEU A 113 -16.32 -2.03 -14.11
CA LEU A 113 -16.37 -1.13 -15.26
C LEU A 113 -15.21 -0.11 -15.28
N GLU A 114 -14.83 0.49 -14.15
CA GLU A 114 -13.65 1.37 -14.06
C GLU A 114 -12.36 0.60 -14.36
N ASN A 115 -12.22 -0.61 -13.80
CA ASN A 115 -11.11 -1.51 -14.10
C ASN A 115 -11.05 -1.85 -15.59
N LEU A 116 -12.19 -2.12 -16.21
CA LEU A 116 -12.26 -2.39 -17.64
C LEU A 116 -11.81 -1.17 -18.45
N LEU A 117 -12.32 0.03 -18.15
CA LEU A 117 -11.95 1.26 -18.85
C LEU A 117 -10.44 1.58 -18.73
N LEU A 118 -9.87 1.44 -17.54
CA LEU A 118 -8.43 1.66 -17.32
C LEU A 118 -7.56 0.65 -18.06
N ASN A 119 -8.04 -0.59 -18.23
CA ASN A 119 -7.32 -1.65 -18.94
C ASN A 119 -7.54 -1.66 -20.46
N LEU A 120 -8.59 -1.00 -20.96
CA LEU A 120 -8.80 -0.78 -22.40
C LEU A 120 -7.93 0.35 -22.96
N SER A 121 -7.38 1.21 -22.10
CA SER A 121 -6.43 2.25 -22.51
C SER A 121 -5.16 1.63 -23.13
N THR A 122 -4.75 2.14 -24.28
CA THR A 122 -3.47 1.80 -24.92
C THR A 122 -2.28 2.46 -24.24
N ASP A 123 -2.53 3.59 -23.57
CA ASP A 123 -1.50 4.29 -22.81
C ASP A 123 -1.34 3.66 -21.43
N GLY A 124 -0.10 3.62 -20.95
CA GLY A 124 0.22 3.16 -19.61
C GLY A 124 -0.33 4.14 -18.57
N ILE A 125 -1.00 3.62 -17.55
CA ILE A 125 -1.53 4.43 -16.45
C ILE A 125 -0.92 3.89 -15.17
N ILE A 126 -0.30 4.78 -14.38
CA ILE A 126 0.16 4.47 -13.02
C ILE A 126 -0.43 5.47 -12.03
N VAL A 127 -0.78 4.98 -10.85
CA VAL A 127 -1.22 5.81 -9.72
C VAL A 127 -0.20 5.63 -8.61
N VAL A 128 0.33 6.73 -8.11
CA VAL A 128 1.32 6.72 -7.03
C VAL A 128 0.80 7.54 -5.85
N ASN A 129 1.21 7.17 -4.65
CA ASN A 129 0.92 7.97 -3.47
C ASN A 129 1.84 9.21 -3.41
N ARG A 130 1.58 10.10 -2.45
CA ARG A 130 2.40 11.31 -2.21
C ARG A 130 3.91 11.07 -1.97
N PHE A 131 4.30 9.83 -1.71
CA PHE A 131 5.70 9.44 -1.48
C PHE A 131 6.33 8.78 -2.71
N GLY A 132 5.61 8.71 -3.84
CA GLY A 132 6.09 8.10 -5.09
C GLY A 132 6.03 6.57 -5.12
N TYR A 133 5.29 5.92 -4.21
CA TYR A 133 5.08 4.47 -4.31
C TYR A 133 3.86 4.16 -5.17
N ILE A 134 4.03 3.27 -6.14
CA ILE A 134 2.99 2.80 -7.05
C ILE A 134 1.91 2.06 -6.25
N GLN A 135 0.69 2.59 -6.28
CA GLN A 135 -0.51 1.96 -5.70
C GLN A 135 -1.26 1.13 -6.73
N TYR A 136 -1.24 1.54 -7.99
CA TYR A 136 -1.90 0.87 -9.11
C TYR A 136 -1.14 1.10 -10.42
N CYS A 137 -1.20 0.11 -11.32
CA CYS A 137 -0.81 0.27 -12.72
C CYS A 137 -1.73 -0.57 -13.61
N ASN A 138 -2.04 -0.09 -14.82
CA ASN A 138 -2.83 -0.84 -15.79
C ASN A 138 -1.97 -1.83 -16.60
N LYS A 139 -2.64 -2.68 -17.40
CA LYS A 139 -1.98 -3.67 -18.26
C LYS A 139 -1.04 -3.03 -19.29
N ALA A 140 -1.43 -1.91 -19.91
CA ALA A 140 -0.59 -1.24 -20.89
C ALA A 140 0.76 -0.77 -20.31
N PHE A 141 0.78 -0.26 -19.08
CA PHE A 141 2.05 0.10 -18.42
C PHE A 141 2.92 -1.13 -18.13
N SER A 142 2.30 -2.24 -17.72
CA SER A 142 2.98 -3.52 -17.54
C SER A 142 3.61 -4.02 -18.84
N GLU A 143 2.95 -3.82 -19.99
CA GLU A 143 3.48 -4.18 -21.31
C GLU A 143 4.63 -3.27 -21.74
N ILE A 144 4.51 -1.94 -21.55
CA ILE A 144 5.57 -0.96 -21.86
C ILE A 144 6.83 -1.22 -21.02
N SER A 145 6.66 -1.44 -19.72
CA SER A 145 7.76 -1.58 -18.77
C SER A 145 8.29 -3.01 -18.66
N LYS A 146 7.55 -4.00 -19.17
CA LYS A 146 7.81 -5.45 -19.03
C LYS A 146 7.84 -5.96 -17.58
N TYR A 147 7.46 -5.14 -16.61
CA TYR A 147 7.24 -5.58 -15.24
C TYR A 147 5.82 -6.09 -15.07
N SER A 148 5.64 -7.11 -14.24
CA SER A 148 4.29 -7.52 -13.83
C SER A 148 3.65 -6.48 -12.91
N VAL A 149 2.32 -6.30 -13.01
CA VAL A 149 1.54 -5.40 -12.15
C VAL A 149 1.85 -5.63 -10.66
N ASN A 150 1.92 -6.90 -10.24
CA ASN A 150 2.21 -7.27 -8.86
C ASN A 150 3.64 -6.91 -8.42
N SER A 151 4.62 -7.00 -9.32
CA SER A 151 6.01 -6.62 -9.00
C SER A 151 6.20 -5.12 -8.82
N LEU A 152 5.35 -4.30 -9.46
CA LEU A 152 5.38 -2.84 -9.37
C LEU A 152 4.64 -2.31 -8.14
N LYS A 153 3.65 -3.05 -7.61
CA LYS A 153 2.85 -2.62 -6.45
C LYS A 153 3.77 -2.32 -5.25
N ASN A 154 3.60 -1.15 -4.65
CA ASN A 154 4.40 -0.62 -3.55
C ASN A 154 5.90 -0.46 -3.85
N LYS A 155 6.31 -0.34 -5.12
CA LYS A 155 7.66 0.07 -5.50
C LYS A 155 7.70 1.57 -5.79
N LEU A 156 8.86 2.18 -5.61
CA LEU A 156 9.10 3.56 -6.04
C LEU A 156 9.06 3.62 -7.56
N PHE A 157 8.36 4.61 -8.13
CA PHE A 157 8.29 4.76 -9.59
C PHE A 157 9.54 5.43 -10.16
N TYR A 158 10.23 6.28 -9.38
CA TYR A 158 11.37 7.08 -9.86
C TYR A 158 12.46 6.27 -10.58
N PRO A 159 12.90 5.10 -10.08
CA PRO A 159 13.95 4.32 -10.74
C PRO A 159 13.58 3.76 -12.12
N LEU A 160 12.29 3.82 -12.49
CA LEU A 160 11.83 3.37 -13.80
C LEU A 160 12.08 4.42 -14.89
N PHE A 161 12.40 5.66 -14.53
CA PHE A 161 12.59 6.76 -15.46
C PHE A 161 13.96 7.42 -15.25
N ILE A 162 14.65 7.75 -16.34
CA ILE A 162 16.02 8.26 -16.29
C ILE A 162 16.08 9.67 -15.69
N ARG A 163 15.09 10.52 -15.96
CA ARG A 163 15.07 11.94 -15.54
C ARG A 163 13.90 12.25 -14.61
N ALA A 164 13.52 11.28 -13.76
CA ALA A 164 12.36 11.39 -12.88
C ALA A 164 12.46 12.58 -11.90
N ASP A 165 13.67 12.93 -11.49
CA ASP A 165 13.98 14.05 -10.59
C ASP A 165 13.65 15.42 -11.21
N GLU A 166 13.78 15.57 -12.53
CA GLU A 166 13.52 16.83 -13.23
C GLU A 166 12.04 17.23 -13.18
N TRP A 167 11.13 16.26 -13.26
CA TRP A 167 9.70 16.54 -13.41
C TRP A 167 8.85 16.18 -12.18
N SER A 168 9.37 15.37 -11.26
CA SER A 168 8.63 14.98 -10.04
C SER A 168 8.38 16.11 -9.05
N VAL A 169 9.14 17.21 -9.16
CA VAL A 169 9.04 18.36 -8.25
C VAL A 169 8.00 19.39 -8.73
N SER A 170 7.34 19.19 -9.88
CA SER A 170 6.38 20.18 -10.40
C SER A 170 5.18 20.33 -9.46
N THR A 171 5.07 21.48 -8.79
CA THR A 171 4.14 21.64 -7.66
C THR A 171 2.72 22.05 -8.05
N HIS A 172 2.48 22.64 -9.23
CA HIS A 172 1.17 23.21 -9.56
C HIS A 172 0.82 23.08 -11.05
N LYS A 173 -0.33 22.43 -11.32
CA LYS A 173 -0.97 22.11 -12.62
C LYS A 173 -0.50 20.83 -13.31
N GLU A 174 -1.37 20.34 -14.20
CA GLU A 174 -1.04 19.28 -15.14
C GLU A 174 0.28 19.59 -15.83
N SER A 175 1.20 18.65 -15.78
CA SER A 175 2.53 18.81 -16.33
C SER A 175 2.80 17.75 -17.39
N PHE A 176 3.62 18.15 -18.37
CA PHE A 176 3.84 17.43 -19.59
C PHE A 176 5.33 17.29 -19.83
N HIS A 177 5.82 16.05 -19.92
CA HIS A 177 7.25 15.75 -19.95
C HIS A 177 7.58 14.67 -20.98
N PHE A 178 8.81 14.68 -21.47
CA PHE A 178 9.38 13.60 -22.26
C PHE A 178 10.50 12.95 -21.47
N ASP A 179 10.46 11.64 -21.35
CA ASP A 179 11.48 10.88 -20.62
C ASP A 179 11.80 9.55 -21.29
N GLU A 180 12.71 8.82 -20.68
CA GLU A 180 13.13 7.49 -21.08
C GLU A 180 12.83 6.53 -19.93
N LEU A 181 12.00 5.53 -20.23
CA LEU A 181 11.63 4.47 -19.30
C LEU A 181 12.61 3.30 -19.45
N VAL A 182 13.13 2.81 -18.34
CA VAL A 182 13.98 1.61 -18.29
C VAL A 182 13.09 0.40 -18.02
N ALA A 183 12.91 -0.45 -19.03
CA ALA A 183 12.13 -1.68 -18.91
C ALA A 183 12.88 -2.75 -18.11
N LEU A 184 12.16 -3.80 -17.65
CA LEU A 184 12.73 -4.91 -16.87
C LEU A 184 13.93 -5.58 -17.55
N ASP A 185 13.90 -5.67 -18.88
CA ASP A 185 14.98 -6.27 -19.67
C ASP A 185 16.11 -5.29 -20.04
N GLY A 186 16.10 -4.09 -19.45
CA GLY A 186 17.10 -3.04 -19.67
C GLY A 186 16.87 -2.22 -20.94
N ALA A 187 15.81 -2.51 -21.73
CA ALA A 187 15.48 -1.70 -22.89
C ALA A 187 15.08 -0.27 -22.46
N ILE A 188 15.60 0.72 -23.20
CA ILE A 188 15.25 2.13 -23.00
C ILE A 188 14.09 2.45 -23.95
N VAL A 189 12.94 2.80 -23.38
CA VAL A 189 11.71 3.12 -24.12
C VAL A 189 11.45 4.62 -24.03
N PRO A 190 11.48 5.36 -25.15
CA PRO A 190 11.11 6.77 -25.13
C PRO A 190 9.62 6.92 -24.82
N VAL A 191 9.30 7.72 -23.81
CA VAL A 191 7.95 7.92 -23.32
C VAL A 191 7.60 9.39 -23.19
N GLN A 192 6.31 9.66 -23.37
CA GLN A 192 5.66 10.94 -23.13
C GLN A 192 4.82 10.78 -21.86
N ILE A 193 5.04 11.64 -20.86
CA ILE A 193 4.44 11.52 -19.53
C ILE A 193 3.54 12.72 -19.26
N ARG A 194 2.29 12.46 -18.85
CA ARG A 194 1.37 13.47 -18.32
C ARG A 194 1.08 13.19 -16.86
N GLN A 195 1.24 14.18 -16.01
CA GLN A 195 0.96 14.10 -14.57
C GLN A 195 -0.34 14.83 -14.23
N HIS A 196 -1.21 14.17 -13.47
CA HIS A 196 -2.42 14.76 -12.88
C HIS A 196 -2.43 14.55 -11.36
N HIS A 197 -2.81 15.58 -10.61
CA HIS A 197 -2.91 15.50 -9.15
C HIS A 197 -4.25 14.90 -8.72
N ILE A 198 -4.22 13.98 -7.75
CA ILE A 198 -5.43 13.39 -7.16
C ILE A 198 -5.74 14.12 -5.85
N LYS A 199 -6.82 14.88 -5.83
CA LYS A 199 -7.34 15.52 -4.61
C LYS A 199 -8.65 14.85 -4.19
N ILE A 200 -8.71 14.41 -2.94
CA ILE A 200 -9.94 13.87 -2.31
C ILE A 200 -10.20 14.72 -1.07
N SER A 201 -11.37 15.39 -1.03
CA SER A 201 -11.74 16.28 0.08
C SER A 201 -10.69 17.36 0.34
N ASP A 202 -10.20 17.99 -0.73
CA ASP A 202 -9.15 19.02 -0.72
C ASP A 202 -7.77 18.59 -0.17
N THR A 203 -7.64 17.33 0.24
CA THR A 203 -6.35 16.74 0.62
C THR A 203 -5.75 16.04 -0.59
N GLU A 204 -4.50 16.39 -0.93
CA GLU A 204 -3.74 15.68 -1.95
C GLU A 204 -3.44 14.25 -1.51
N LYS A 205 -3.88 13.28 -2.31
CA LYS A 205 -3.70 11.84 -2.04
C LYS A 205 -2.52 11.25 -2.81
N GLY A 206 -2.19 11.83 -3.96
CA GLY A 206 -1.11 11.35 -4.83
C GLY A 206 -1.28 11.85 -6.25
N PHE A 207 -0.72 11.09 -7.19
CA PHE A 207 -0.62 11.49 -8.59
C PHE A 207 -1.05 10.34 -9.51
N VAL A 208 -1.66 10.70 -10.64
CA VAL A 208 -1.84 9.81 -11.80
C VAL A 208 -0.81 10.21 -12.85
N TYR A 209 -0.09 9.24 -13.38
CA TYR A 209 0.73 9.42 -14.56
C TYR A 209 0.16 8.63 -15.74
N ILE A 210 0.03 9.30 -16.87
CA ILE A 210 -0.30 8.70 -18.16
C ILE A 210 1.00 8.67 -18.96
N VAL A 211 1.45 7.48 -19.30
CA VAL A 211 2.72 7.17 -19.93
C VAL A 211 2.45 6.61 -21.31
N LYS A 212 2.75 7.40 -22.33
CA LYS A 212 2.57 7.03 -23.73
C LYS A 212 3.91 6.64 -24.33
N ASN A 213 3.99 5.43 -24.90
CA ASN A 213 5.14 5.00 -25.67
C ASN A 213 5.18 5.77 -26.99
N ILE A 214 6.28 6.50 -27.25
CA ILE A 214 6.47 7.31 -28.46
C ILE A 214 7.58 6.76 -29.36
N SER A 215 7.94 5.48 -29.22
CA SER A 215 8.99 4.85 -30.03
C SER A 215 8.70 4.94 -31.53
N GLN A 216 7.46 4.64 -31.93
CA GLN A 216 7.03 4.75 -33.33
C GLN A 216 7.07 6.19 -33.84
N LEU A 217 6.73 7.16 -32.99
CA LEU A 217 6.79 8.57 -33.36
C LEU A 217 8.24 8.99 -33.60
N LYS A 218 9.16 8.64 -32.69
CA LYS A 218 10.59 8.92 -32.84
C LYS A 218 11.20 8.24 -34.07
N SER A 219 10.78 7.03 -34.43
CA SER A 219 11.30 6.36 -35.63
C SER A 219 10.87 7.08 -36.91
N VAL A 220 9.61 7.51 -36.98
CA VAL A 220 9.11 8.29 -38.12
C VAL A 220 9.80 9.65 -38.21
N GLU A 221 9.97 10.34 -37.08
CA GLU A 221 10.69 11.61 -37.01
C GLU A 221 12.15 11.47 -37.48
N THR A 222 12.84 10.41 -37.05
CA THR A 222 14.22 10.12 -37.49
C THR A 222 14.29 9.85 -38.98
N GLU A 223 13.34 9.10 -39.53
CA GLU A 223 13.26 8.82 -40.96
C GLU A 223 13.04 10.10 -41.78
N LEU A 224 12.13 10.96 -41.33
CA LEU A 224 11.87 12.25 -41.99
C LEU A 224 13.11 13.15 -41.97
N ASN A 225 13.74 13.31 -40.81
CA ASN A 225 14.97 14.10 -40.67
C ASN A 225 16.10 13.57 -41.57
N LEU A 226 16.24 12.25 -41.69
CA LEU A 226 17.23 11.64 -42.57
C LEU A 226 16.95 11.94 -44.05
N ARG A 227 15.69 11.87 -44.48
CA ARG A 227 15.29 12.22 -45.85
C ARG A 227 15.55 13.70 -46.16
N GLU A 228 15.24 14.59 -45.23
CA GLU A 228 15.51 16.03 -45.36
C GLU A 228 17.00 16.31 -45.50
N ASN A 229 17.84 15.73 -44.63
CA ASN A 229 19.29 15.88 -44.69
C ASN A 229 19.89 15.38 -46.01
N ILE A 230 19.37 14.27 -46.57
CA ILE A 230 19.79 13.77 -47.88
C ILE A 230 19.43 14.77 -48.99
N ILE A 231 18.21 15.29 -48.97
CA ILE A 231 17.74 16.27 -49.96
C ILE A 231 18.60 17.54 -49.90
N GLU A 232 18.85 18.09 -48.71
CA GLU A 232 19.70 19.26 -48.53
C GLU A 232 21.12 19.03 -49.04
N SER A 233 21.69 17.85 -48.76
CA SER A 233 23.02 17.46 -49.23
C SER A 233 23.09 17.38 -50.76
N ILE A 234 22.05 16.83 -51.42
CA ILE A 234 21.94 16.78 -52.88
C ILE A 234 21.84 18.20 -53.46
N PHE A 235 21.02 19.07 -52.87
CA PHE A 235 20.90 20.45 -53.31
C PHE A 235 22.22 21.21 -53.16
N TYR A 236 22.91 21.06 -52.04
CA TYR A 236 24.22 21.67 -51.81
C TYR A 236 25.26 21.21 -52.84
N ALA A 237 25.35 19.91 -53.10
CA ALA A 237 26.25 19.36 -54.12
C ALA A 237 25.91 19.89 -55.53
N SER A 238 24.63 19.92 -55.90
CA SER A 238 24.18 20.40 -57.22
C SER A 238 24.55 21.87 -57.46
N ARG A 239 24.52 22.72 -56.42
CA ARG A 239 24.95 24.13 -56.51
C ARG A 239 26.43 24.27 -56.83
N GLN A 240 27.28 23.37 -56.34
CA GLN A 240 28.72 23.43 -56.63
C GLN A 240 29.05 23.09 -58.10
N PHE A 241 28.19 22.37 -58.80
CA PHE A 241 28.40 22.03 -60.22
C PHE A 241 27.85 23.07 -61.21
N LEU A 242 27.05 24.04 -60.72
CA LEU A 242 26.40 25.06 -61.57
C LEU A 242 27.20 26.37 -61.65
N PHE A 243 28.36 26.46 -60.99
CA PHE A 243 29.28 27.60 -61.02
C PHE A 243 30.71 27.11 -61.29
#